data_AF-A0AA39I7P2-F1
#
_entry.id   AF-A0AA39I7P2-F1
#
_cell.length_a   1.000
_cell.length_b   1.000
_cell.length_c   1.000
_cell.angle_alpha   90.00
_cell.angle_beta   90.00
_cell.angle_gamma   90.00
#
_symmetry.space_group_name_H-M   'P 1'
#
loop_
_entity.id
_entity.type
_entity.pdbx_description
1 polymer ?
#
loop_
_entity_poly.entity_id
_entity_poly.type
_entity_poly.pdbx_seq_one_letter_code
_entity_poly.pdbx_strand_id
1 'polypeptide(L)'
;MATFPQTLINTCLIKIALNPECHRYCIPPALKKRLDALRAFFKACAGIVDVNKILFHSDGSIDVEQSLISNASVKLLVYVIEQDLDIDRKAMFDRLSVEEKLEFRELAKKDREGLLRICWNLLVGYRYSFSSRTFLDTMQLCSALDASQTFLSVLDSIQNFRLEWLVTLLQCLPRKSSKRFVMAVIMFIERTLS
;
A
#
# COMPACT_ATOMS: atom_id res chain seq x y z
N MET A 1 -13.08 -16.45 35.02
CA MET A 1 -13.33 -15.40 34.01
C MET A 1 -13.56 -16.11 32.68
N ALA A 2 -14.73 -15.95 32.07
CA ALA A 2 -15.02 -16.59 30.78
C ALA A 2 -14.22 -15.90 29.68
N THR A 3 -13.19 -16.57 29.16
CA THR A 3 -12.52 -16.17 27.92
C THR A 3 -13.48 -16.47 26.77
N PHE A 4 -14.31 -15.49 26.41
CA PHE A 4 -14.96 -15.52 25.11
C PHE A 4 -13.87 -15.68 24.04
N PRO A 5 -14.01 -16.60 23.09
CA PRO A 5 -12.98 -16.78 22.07
C PRO A 5 -12.84 -15.46 21.31
N GLN A 6 -11.60 -15.00 21.16
CA GLN A 6 -11.22 -13.72 20.51
C GLN A 6 -11.97 -13.51 19.18
N THR A 7 -12.29 -14.60 18.49
CA THR A 7 -13.09 -14.66 17.26
C THR A 7 -14.50 -14.10 17.41
N LEU A 8 -15.24 -14.42 18.48
CA LEU A 8 -16.62 -13.94 18.65
C LEU A 8 -16.66 -12.42 18.85
N ILE A 9 -15.74 -11.88 19.65
CA ILE A 9 -15.60 -10.43 19.88
C ILE A 9 -15.29 -9.73 18.55
N ASN A 10 -14.36 -10.27 17.76
CA ASN A 10 -13.99 -9.70 16.47
C ASN A 10 -15.16 -9.72 15.47
N THR A 11 -15.89 -10.84 15.40
CA THR A 11 -17.09 -10.95 14.56
C THR A 11 -18.17 -9.94 14.96
N CYS A 12 -18.41 -9.76 16.27
CA CYS A 12 -19.35 -8.75 16.77
C CYS A 12 -18.89 -7.33 16.40
N LEU A 13 -17.61 -7.02 16.58
CA LEU A 13 -17.06 -5.71 16.23
C LEU A 13 -17.17 -5.41 14.73
N ILE A 14 -16.90 -6.39 13.86
CA ILE A 14 -17.10 -6.26 12.41
C ILE A 14 -18.55 -5.95 12.09
N LYS A 15 -19.51 -6.71 12.65
CA LYS A 15 -20.95 -6.48 12.43
C LYS A 15 -21.39 -5.08 12.88
N ILE A 16 -20.88 -4.61 14.03
CA ILE A 16 -21.15 -3.26 14.55
C ILE A 16 -20.48 -2.17 13.67
N ALA A 17 -19.29 -2.45 13.13
CA ALA A 17 -18.58 -1.51 12.25
C ALA A 17 -19.33 -1.32 10.92
N LEU A 18 -19.88 -2.40 10.37
CA LEU A 18 -20.62 -2.40 9.11
C LEU A 18 -22.04 -1.82 9.24
N ASN A 19 -22.61 -1.77 10.44
CA ASN A 19 -23.95 -1.23 10.67
C ASN A 19 -23.86 0.10 11.45
N PRO A 20 -23.85 1.25 10.77
CA PRO A 20 -23.70 2.55 11.42
C PRO A 20 -24.83 2.85 12.41
N GLU A 21 -26.04 2.31 12.20
CA GLU A 21 -27.22 2.51 13.08
C GLU A 21 -27.06 1.87 14.47
N CYS A 22 -25.99 1.09 14.70
CA CYS A 22 -25.66 0.47 15.98
C CYS A 22 -25.15 1.48 17.04
N HIS A 23 -25.65 2.72 17.05
CA HIS A 23 -25.31 3.76 18.03
C HIS A 23 -25.72 3.44 19.48
N ARG A 24 -26.54 2.40 19.69
CA ARG A 24 -27.13 2.05 20.98
C ARG A 24 -26.31 1.09 21.83
N TYR A 25 -25.24 0.49 21.31
CA TYR A 25 -24.44 -0.43 22.10
C TYR A 25 -23.50 0.35 23.03
N CYS A 26 -23.58 0.08 24.34
CA CYS A 26 -22.56 0.51 25.29
C CYS A 26 -21.29 -0.32 25.04
N ILE A 27 -20.42 0.21 24.17
CA ILE A 27 -19.15 -0.44 23.83
C ILE A 27 -18.10 -0.01 24.85
N PRO A 28 -17.43 -0.95 25.53
CA PRO A 28 -16.35 -0.64 26.46
C PRO A 28 -15.27 0.24 25.80
N PRO A 29 -14.66 1.19 26.53
CA PRO A 29 -13.63 2.08 25.97
C PRO A 29 -12.49 1.33 25.27
N ALA A 30 -12.09 0.17 25.83
CA ALA A 30 -11.06 -0.70 25.25
C ALA A 30 -11.44 -1.27 23.86
N LEU A 31 -12.72 -1.47 23.58
CA LEU A 31 -13.23 -1.97 22.31
C LEU A 31 -13.59 -0.83 21.34
N LYS A 32 -13.83 0.38 21.85
CA LYS A 32 -14.18 1.56 21.04
C LYS A 32 -13.05 1.93 20.06
N LYS A 33 -11.80 1.96 20.53
CA LYS A 33 -10.64 2.21 19.67
C LYS A 33 -10.54 1.19 18.52
N ARG A 34 -10.85 -0.08 18.80
CA ARG A 34 -10.84 -1.17 17.81
C ARG A 34 -11.97 -1.02 16.80
N LEU A 35 -13.16 -0.64 17.25
CA LEU A 35 -14.30 -0.35 16.38
C LEU A 35 -14.03 0.84 15.46
N ASP A 36 -13.45 1.93 15.98
CA ASP A 36 -13.13 3.12 15.19
C ASP A 36 -12.09 2.79 14.11
N ALA A 37 -11.09 1.96 14.44
CA ALA A 37 -10.13 1.44 13.46
C ALA A 37 -10.80 0.59 12.37
N LEU A 38 -11.72 -0.32 12.74
CA LEU A 38 -12.50 -1.11 11.77
C LEU A 38 -13.35 -0.23 10.87
N ARG A 39 -13.99 0.81 11.42
CA ARG A 39 -14.78 1.76 10.65
C ARG A 39 -13.92 2.57 9.68
N ALA A 40 -12.74 3.00 10.11
CA ALA A 40 -11.80 3.68 9.23
C ALA A 40 -11.32 2.76 8.09
N PHE A 41 -10.99 1.51 8.41
CA PHE A 41 -10.60 0.49 7.43
C PHE A 41 -11.72 0.22 6.42
N PHE A 42 -12.95 -0.01 6.90
CA PHE A 42 -14.10 -0.21 6.02
C PHE A 42 -14.42 1.06 5.23
N LYS A 43 -14.30 2.25 5.80
CA LYS A 43 -14.50 3.49 5.03
C LYS A 43 -13.50 3.60 3.87
N ALA A 44 -12.26 3.17 4.06
CA ALA A 44 -11.22 3.20 3.03
C ALA A 44 -11.42 2.13 1.95
N CYS A 45 -11.83 0.91 2.34
CA CYS A 45 -11.84 -0.26 1.46
C CYS A 45 -13.23 -0.90 1.25
N ALA A 46 -14.32 -0.22 1.63
CA ALA A 46 -15.68 -0.75 1.56
C ALA A 46 -16.02 -1.23 0.16
N GLY A 47 -16.56 -2.45 0.07
CA GLY A 47 -16.95 -3.06 -1.20
C GLY A 47 -15.81 -3.66 -2.01
N ILE A 48 -14.56 -3.56 -1.53
CA ILE A 48 -13.38 -4.17 -2.18
C ILE A 48 -12.85 -5.36 -1.35
N VAL A 49 -12.97 -5.30 -0.02
CA VAL A 49 -12.49 -6.35 0.90
C VAL A 49 -13.62 -7.25 1.40
N ASP A 50 -13.36 -8.55 1.47
CA ASP A 50 -14.19 -9.53 2.17
C ASP A 50 -13.91 -9.47 3.68
N VAL A 51 -14.96 -9.13 4.43
CA VAL A 51 -14.89 -8.95 5.89
C VAL A 51 -14.50 -10.22 6.64
N ASN A 52 -14.73 -11.40 6.04
CA ASN A 52 -14.36 -12.68 6.65
C ASN A 52 -12.86 -12.97 6.58
N LYS A 53 -12.12 -12.21 5.76
CA LYS A 53 -10.68 -12.36 5.58
C LYS A 53 -9.86 -11.34 6.39
N ILE A 54 -10.51 -10.55 7.24
CA ILE A 54 -9.83 -9.60 8.12
C ILE A 54 -9.08 -10.35 9.21
N LEU A 55 -7.79 -10.06 9.30
CA LEU A 55 -6.86 -10.64 10.27
C LEU A 55 -6.65 -9.68 11.42
N PHE A 56 -6.48 -10.25 12.61
CA PHE A 56 -6.27 -9.51 13.84
C PHE A 56 -5.00 -10.00 14.53
N HIS A 57 -4.24 -9.07 15.08
CA HIS A 57 -3.15 -9.38 15.99
C HIS A 57 -3.66 -9.96 17.32
N SER A 58 -2.75 -10.49 18.13
CA SER A 58 -3.06 -11.06 19.45
C SER A 58 -3.64 -10.03 20.43
N ASP A 59 -3.32 -8.75 20.26
CA ASP A 59 -3.90 -7.63 21.01
C ASP A 59 -5.29 -7.20 20.50
N GLY A 60 -5.75 -7.81 19.40
CA GLY A 60 -7.03 -7.54 18.77
C GLY A 60 -7.04 -6.32 17.83
N SER A 61 -5.91 -5.66 17.59
CA SER A 61 -5.79 -4.68 16.50
C SER A 61 -5.87 -5.38 15.14
N ILE A 62 -6.28 -4.64 14.09
CA ILE A 62 -6.36 -5.20 12.73
C ILE A 62 -4.94 -5.29 12.18
N ASP A 63 -4.58 -6.45 11.67
CA ASP A 63 -3.40 -6.60 10.83
C ASP A 63 -3.77 -6.11 9.43
N VAL A 64 -3.61 -4.80 9.19
CA VAL A 64 -4.08 -4.14 7.96
C VAL A 64 -3.38 -4.72 6.73
N GLU A 65 -2.07 -4.92 6.81
CA GLU A 65 -1.29 -5.44 5.69
C GLU A 65 -1.71 -6.85 5.33
N GLN A 66 -1.72 -7.78 6.30
CA GLN A 66 -2.12 -9.16 6.01
C GLN A 66 -3.60 -9.25 5.62
N SER A 67 -4.46 -8.38 6.14
CA SER A 67 -5.87 -8.30 5.73
C SER A 67 -6.03 -7.84 4.28
N LEU A 68 -5.20 -6.91 3.80
CA LEU A 68 -5.25 -6.48 2.40
C LEU A 68 -4.66 -7.56 1.48
N ILE A 69 -3.57 -8.22 1.89
CA ILE A 69 -2.94 -9.31 1.14
C ILE A 69 -3.84 -10.56 1.10
N SER A 70 -4.62 -10.86 2.15
CA SER A 70 -5.62 -11.95 2.14
C SER A 70 -6.82 -11.65 1.23
N ASN A 71 -7.11 -10.38 1.01
CA ASN A 71 -8.16 -9.88 0.14
C ASN A 71 -7.66 -9.48 -1.26
N ALA A 72 -6.47 -9.93 -1.65
CA ALA A 72 -5.87 -9.58 -2.93
C ALA A 72 -6.86 -9.78 -4.09
N SER A 73 -7.07 -8.70 -4.84
CA SER A 73 -7.84 -8.64 -6.07
C SER A 73 -7.27 -7.51 -6.93
N VAL A 74 -7.55 -7.51 -8.23
CA VAL A 74 -7.07 -6.44 -9.13
C VAL A 74 -7.51 -5.07 -8.65
N LYS A 75 -8.79 -4.93 -8.26
CA LYS A 75 -9.34 -3.68 -7.75
C LYS A 75 -8.62 -3.19 -6.49
N LEU A 76 -8.32 -4.11 -5.57
CA LEU A 76 -7.61 -3.75 -4.35
C LEU A 76 -6.15 -3.37 -4.61
N LEU A 77 -5.47 -4.08 -5.51
CA LEU A 77 -4.10 -3.75 -5.91
C LEU A 77 -4.02 -2.38 -6.58
N VAL A 78 -4.96 -2.08 -7.49
CA VAL A 78 -5.07 -0.76 -8.12
C VAL A 78 -5.28 0.32 -7.06
N TYR A 79 -6.21 0.12 -6.14
CA TYR A 79 -6.45 1.06 -5.03
C TYR A 79 -5.19 1.28 -4.17
N VAL A 80 -4.48 0.21 -3.81
CA VAL A 80 -3.23 0.28 -3.03
C VAL A 80 -2.17 1.10 -3.76
N ILE A 81 -2.07 0.96 -5.09
CA ILE A 81 -1.11 1.72 -5.91
C ILE A 81 -1.54 3.19 -6.03
N GLU A 82 -2.79 3.46 -6.38
CA GLU A 82 -3.31 4.82 -6.57
C GLU A 82 -3.30 5.65 -5.30
N GLN A 83 -3.52 5.02 -4.14
CA GLN A 83 -3.41 5.67 -2.84
C GLN A 83 -1.97 5.67 -2.28
N ASP A 84 -1.01 5.12 -3.03
CA ASP A 84 0.39 4.95 -2.66
C ASP A 84 0.56 4.38 -1.23
N LEU A 85 -0.21 3.34 -0.93
CA LEU A 85 -0.16 2.69 0.38
C LEU A 85 1.15 1.89 0.51
N ASP A 86 1.66 1.88 1.74
CA ASP A 86 2.85 1.15 2.15
C ASP A 86 2.46 -0.29 2.51
N ILE A 87 2.31 -1.12 1.47
CA ILE A 87 1.86 -2.52 1.54
C ILE A 87 2.73 -3.32 0.57
N ASP A 88 3.04 -4.58 0.88
CA ASP A 88 3.71 -5.48 -0.06
C ASP A 88 2.84 -5.77 -1.30
N ARG A 89 2.97 -4.91 -2.31
CA ARG A 89 2.29 -5.00 -3.61
C ARG A 89 2.68 -6.26 -4.37
N LYS A 90 3.89 -6.79 -4.15
CA LYS A 90 4.35 -8.01 -4.82
C LYS A 90 3.65 -9.22 -4.24
N ALA A 91 3.54 -9.33 -2.92
CA ALA A 91 2.75 -10.37 -2.26
C ALA A 91 1.27 -10.32 -2.66
N MET A 92 0.69 -9.12 -2.78
CA MET A 92 -0.67 -8.96 -3.31
C MET A 92 -0.78 -9.45 -4.75
N PHE A 93 0.11 -9.00 -5.63
CA PHE A 93 0.09 -9.38 -7.04
C PHE A 93 0.29 -10.89 -7.25
N ASP A 94 1.18 -11.51 -6.48
CA ASP A 94 1.47 -12.94 -6.61
C ASP A 94 0.27 -13.82 -6.25
N ARG A 95 -0.61 -13.36 -5.34
CA ARG A 95 -1.86 -14.02 -4.96
C ARG A 95 -2.99 -13.89 -5.99
N LEU A 96 -2.88 -12.95 -6.93
CA LEU A 96 -3.88 -12.80 -8.00
C LEU A 96 -3.91 -14.04 -8.91
N SER A 97 -5.10 -14.36 -9.41
CA SER A 97 -5.28 -15.38 -10.44
C SER A 97 -4.57 -14.99 -11.75
N VAL A 98 -4.43 -15.93 -12.69
CA VAL A 98 -3.82 -15.64 -14.00
C VAL A 98 -4.66 -14.60 -14.77
N GLU A 99 -5.98 -14.72 -14.70
CA GLU A 99 -6.95 -13.82 -15.33
C GLU A 99 -6.85 -12.41 -14.72
N GLU A 100 -6.73 -12.32 -13.40
CA GLU A 100 -6.56 -11.07 -12.68
C GLU A 100 -5.22 -10.39 -13.00
N LYS A 101 -4.12 -11.16 -13.11
CA LYS A 101 -2.82 -10.64 -13.55
C LYS A 101 -2.88 -10.08 -14.98
N LEU A 102 -3.65 -10.73 -15.85
CA LEU A 102 -3.89 -10.25 -17.22
C LEU A 102 -4.75 -8.98 -17.22
N GLU A 103 -5.80 -8.92 -16.41
CA GLU A 103 -6.62 -7.70 -16.24
C GLU A 103 -5.76 -6.52 -15.78
N PHE A 104 -4.95 -6.72 -14.73
CA PHE A 104 -4.04 -5.68 -14.23
C PHE A 104 -3.05 -5.22 -15.31
N ARG A 105 -2.50 -6.13 -16.10
CA ARG A 105 -1.64 -5.79 -17.25
C ARG A 105 -2.36 -4.91 -18.27
N GLU A 106 -3.61 -5.20 -18.59
CA GLU A 106 -4.39 -4.41 -19.54
C GLU A 106 -4.74 -3.02 -18.99
N LEU A 107 -5.00 -2.90 -17.69
CA LEU A 107 -5.15 -1.60 -17.02
C LEU A 107 -3.85 -0.80 -17.08
N ALA A 108 -2.71 -1.41 -16.75
CA ALA A 108 -1.40 -0.77 -16.79
C ALA A 108 -0.99 -0.29 -18.20
N LYS A 109 -1.45 -0.95 -19.27
CA LYS A 109 -1.25 -0.48 -20.66
C LYS A 109 -2.07 0.76 -21.01
N LYS A 110 -3.26 0.89 -20.42
CA LYS A 110 -4.21 1.98 -20.69
C LYS A 110 -4.06 3.16 -19.71
N ASP A 111 -3.20 2.99 -18.71
CA ASP A 111 -2.92 3.97 -17.68
C ASP A 111 -2.34 5.25 -18.28
N ARG A 112 -3.13 6.33 -18.21
CA ARG A 112 -2.78 7.65 -18.72
C ARG A 112 -1.79 8.36 -17.82
N GLU A 113 -1.86 8.13 -16.52
CA GLU A 113 -1.01 8.79 -15.52
C GLU A 113 0.35 8.10 -15.40
N GLY A 114 0.43 6.82 -15.80
CA GLY A 114 1.68 6.05 -15.92
C GLY A 114 2.12 5.35 -14.64
N LEU A 115 1.44 5.59 -13.51
CA LEU A 115 1.73 4.99 -12.20
C LEU A 115 1.52 3.47 -12.16
N LEU A 116 0.39 2.97 -12.69
CA LEU A 116 0.11 1.54 -12.82
C LEU A 116 1.11 0.87 -13.76
N ARG A 117 1.54 1.57 -14.82
CA ARG A 117 2.57 1.06 -15.74
C ARG A 117 3.92 0.87 -15.04
N ILE A 118 4.34 1.83 -14.21
CA ILE A 118 5.56 1.72 -13.41
C ILE A 118 5.45 0.54 -12.44
N CYS A 119 4.34 0.45 -11.71
CA CYS A 119 4.12 -0.65 -10.77
C CYS A 119 4.09 -2.01 -11.47
N TRP A 120 3.43 -2.12 -12.63
CA TRP A 120 3.46 -3.33 -13.44
C TRP A 120 4.87 -3.77 -13.78
N ASN A 121 5.72 -2.85 -14.27
CA ASN A 121 7.11 -3.15 -14.59
C ASN A 121 7.85 -3.73 -13.38
N LEU A 122 7.71 -3.09 -12.21
CA LEU A 122 8.31 -3.57 -10.96
C LEU A 122 7.81 -4.97 -10.57
N LEU A 123 6.49 -5.19 -10.65
CA LEU A 123 5.85 -6.46 -10.27
C LEU A 123 6.29 -7.64 -11.15
N VAL A 124 6.62 -7.39 -12.42
CA VAL A 124 7.19 -8.40 -13.34
C VAL A 124 8.72 -8.47 -13.30
N GLY A 125 9.36 -7.75 -12.39
CA GLY A 125 10.80 -7.84 -12.14
C GLY A 125 11.67 -6.97 -13.05
N TYR A 126 11.11 -5.95 -13.69
CA TYR A 126 11.90 -4.95 -14.41
C TYR A 126 12.83 -4.22 -13.44
N ARG A 127 14.08 -4.03 -13.84
CA ARG A 127 15.10 -3.33 -13.05
C ARG A 127 15.45 -2.01 -13.72
N TYR A 128 15.37 -0.93 -12.96
CA TYR A 128 15.70 0.40 -13.44
C TYR A 128 17.20 0.62 -13.45
N SER A 129 17.66 1.44 -14.40
CA SER A 129 19.01 1.98 -14.43
C SER A 129 18.98 3.45 -14.02
N PHE A 130 19.79 3.82 -13.03
CA PHE A 130 19.80 5.17 -12.46
C PHE A 130 20.12 6.26 -13.50
N SER A 131 21.01 5.98 -14.45
CA SER A 131 21.40 6.94 -15.49
C SER A 131 20.43 6.97 -16.69
N SER A 132 19.37 6.18 -16.67
CA SER A 132 18.44 6.11 -17.80
C SER A 132 17.47 7.28 -17.82
N ARG A 133 17.09 7.70 -19.03
CA ARG A 133 16.01 8.70 -19.21
C ARG A 133 14.70 8.21 -18.58
N THR A 134 14.42 6.91 -18.70
CA THR A 134 13.25 6.26 -18.11
C THR A 134 13.19 6.42 -16.58
N PHE A 135 14.33 6.31 -15.88
CA PHE A 135 14.39 6.55 -14.44
C PHE A 135 14.09 8.01 -14.10
N LEU A 136 14.69 8.96 -14.80
CA LEU A 136 14.44 10.39 -14.57
C LEU A 136 12.97 10.76 -14.80
N ASP A 137 12.37 10.27 -15.88
CA ASP A 137 10.95 10.49 -16.18
C ASP A 137 10.05 9.83 -15.12
N THR A 138 10.42 8.64 -14.64
CA THR A 138 9.71 7.94 -13.55
C THR A 138 9.76 8.74 -12.24
N MET A 139 10.94 9.26 -11.88
CA MET A 139 11.09 10.10 -10.68
C MET A 139 10.26 11.38 -10.77
N GLN A 140 10.26 12.06 -11.92
CA GLN A 140 9.45 13.26 -12.13
C GLN A 140 7.96 12.96 -11.98
N LEU A 141 7.51 11.85 -12.56
CA LEU A 141 6.12 11.41 -12.49
C LEU A 141 5.71 11.04 -11.06
N CYS A 142 6.49 10.20 -10.39
CA CYS A 142 6.21 9.82 -8.99
C CYS A 142 6.21 11.05 -8.07
N SER A 143 7.12 12.00 -8.27
CA SER A 143 7.11 13.24 -7.51
C SER A 143 5.88 14.11 -7.80
N ALA A 144 5.39 14.14 -9.04
CA ALA A 144 4.21 14.93 -9.41
C ALA A 144 2.92 14.33 -8.84
N LEU A 145 2.85 13.01 -8.76
CA LEU A 145 1.71 12.28 -8.19
C LEU A 145 1.83 12.04 -6.67
N ASP A 146 2.88 12.54 -6.02
CA ASP A 146 3.21 12.24 -4.61
C ASP A 146 3.31 10.73 -4.30
N ALA A 147 3.69 9.93 -5.29
CA ALA A 147 3.78 8.46 -5.22
C ALA A 147 5.14 8.01 -4.64
N SER A 148 5.37 8.40 -3.38
CA SER A 148 6.58 8.11 -2.61
C SER A 148 6.93 6.61 -2.54
N GLN A 149 6.00 5.74 -2.16
CA GLN A 149 6.24 4.31 -1.98
C GLN A 149 6.54 3.61 -3.31
N THR A 150 5.85 4.05 -4.37
CA THR A 150 6.17 3.63 -5.73
C THR A 150 7.60 4.00 -6.11
N PHE A 151 8.02 5.24 -5.83
CA PHE A 151 9.39 5.67 -6.13
C PHE A 151 10.44 4.91 -5.32
N LEU A 152 10.17 4.64 -4.03
CA LEU A 152 11.05 3.79 -3.22
C LEU A 152 11.21 2.39 -3.83
N SER A 153 10.12 1.80 -4.33
CA SER A 153 10.17 0.51 -5.02
C SER A 153 11.00 0.59 -6.32
N VAL A 154 10.96 1.72 -7.03
CA VAL A 154 11.84 1.97 -8.20
C VAL A 154 13.30 2.01 -7.77
N LEU A 155 13.63 2.73 -6.70
CA LEU A 155 15.00 2.81 -6.19
C LEU A 155 15.51 1.42 -5.75
N ASP A 156 14.69 0.64 -5.06
CA ASP A 156 15.01 -0.72 -4.63
C ASP A 156 15.20 -1.70 -5.81
N SER A 157 14.64 -1.40 -6.98
CA SER A 157 14.84 -2.21 -8.19
C SER A 157 16.18 -1.97 -8.91
N ILE A 158 16.91 -0.89 -8.55
CA ILE A 158 18.15 -0.51 -9.22
C ILE A 158 19.27 -1.49 -8.84
N GLN A 159 19.86 -2.14 -9.84
CA GLN A 159 21.05 -2.97 -9.60
C GLN A 159 22.26 -2.10 -9.30
N ASN A 160 23.07 -2.52 -8.32
CA ASN A 160 24.38 -1.93 -8.02
C ASN A 160 24.30 -0.41 -7.73
N PHE A 161 23.32 0.00 -6.93
CA PHE A 161 23.18 1.38 -6.50
C PHE A 161 24.48 1.86 -5.83
N ARG A 162 25.03 2.99 -6.29
CA ARG A 162 26.30 3.55 -5.78
C ARG A 162 26.04 4.76 -4.88
N LEU A 163 26.88 4.94 -3.86
CA LEU A 163 26.77 6.08 -2.94
C LEU A 163 26.86 7.44 -3.65
N GLU A 164 27.68 7.54 -4.69
CA GLU A 164 27.80 8.76 -5.52
C GLU A 164 26.47 9.19 -6.14
N TRP A 165 25.57 8.24 -6.40
CA TRP A 165 24.25 8.50 -6.96
C TRP A 165 23.28 9.12 -5.96
N LEU A 166 23.56 9.04 -4.65
CA LEU A 166 22.73 9.70 -3.62
C LEU A 166 22.74 11.23 -3.80
N VAL A 167 23.91 11.80 -4.11
CA VAL A 167 24.06 13.25 -4.35
C VAL A 167 23.31 13.64 -5.63
N THR A 168 23.47 12.86 -6.70
CA THR A 168 22.74 13.09 -7.96
C THR A 168 21.24 12.96 -7.77
N LEU A 169 20.78 11.99 -6.98
CA LEU A 169 19.36 11.79 -6.67
C LEU A 169 18.78 13.05 -6.03
N LEU A 170 19.44 13.60 -5.01
CA LEU A 170 19.03 14.84 -4.34
C LEU A 170 19.04 16.05 -5.28
N GLN A 171 20.03 16.15 -6.18
CA GLN A 171 20.12 17.23 -7.16
C GLN A 171 19.04 17.14 -8.25
N CYS A 172 18.61 15.93 -8.60
CA CYS A 172 17.61 15.71 -9.62
C CYS A 172 16.17 15.73 -9.07
N LEU A 173 15.97 15.77 -7.75
CA LEU A 173 14.65 15.91 -7.15
C LEU A 173 13.92 17.14 -7.71
N PRO A 174 12.67 16.98 -8.19
CA PRO A 174 11.90 18.11 -8.67
C PRO A 174 11.73 19.20 -7.60
N ARG A 175 11.98 20.47 -7.94
CA ARG A 175 11.88 21.59 -6.98
C ARG A 175 10.51 21.73 -6.31
N LYS A 176 9.46 21.20 -6.94
CA LYS A 176 8.07 21.23 -6.45
C LYS A 176 7.64 19.92 -5.78
N SER A 177 8.57 19.03 -5.44
CA SER A 177 8.24 17.81 -4.70
C SER A 177 7.60 18.14 -3.35
N SER A 178 6.64 17.30 -2.94
CA SER A 178 6.03 17.43 -1.62
C SER A 178 7.05 17.16 -0.50
N LYS A 179 6.79 17.68 0.70
CA LYS A 179 7.61 17.36 1.88
C LYS A 179 7.62 15.86 2.18
N ARG A 180 6.49 15.17 1.97
CA ARG A 180 6.36 13.72 2.18
C ARG A 180 7.29 12.96 1.24
N PHE A 181 7.24 13.28 -0.06
CA PHE A 181 8.07 12.65 -1.08
C PHE A 181 9.57 12.85 -0.80
N VAL A 182 9.97 14.08 -0.49
CA VAL A 182 11.37 14.39 -0.14
C VAL A 182 11.81 13.61 1.10
N MET A 183 10.96 13.54 2.13
CA MET A 183 11.28 12.79 3.34
C MET A 183 11.42 11.29 3.08
N ALA A 184 10.58 10.70 2.23
CA ALA A 184 10.71 9.30 1.82
C ALA A 184 12.07 9.02 1.17
N VAL A 185 12.52 9.91 0.28
CA VAL A 185 13.83 9.79 -0.37
C VAL A 185 14.97 9.93 0.64
N ILE A 186 14.86 10.86 1.60
CA ILE A 186 15.87 11.00 2.67
C ILE A 186 15.95 9.72 3.51
N MET A 187 14.81 9.16 3.93
CA MET A 187 14.79 7.91 4.70
C MET A 187 15.41 6.74 3.93
N PHE A 188 15.22 6.68 2.60
CA PHE A 188 15.91 5.70 1.76
C PHE A 188 17.42 5.89 1.76
N ILE A 189 17.89 7.14 1.67
CA ILE A 189 19.32 7.47 1.70
C ILE A 189 19.91 7.04 3.05
N GLU A 190 19.26 7.37 4.16
CA GLU A 190 19.69 6.98 5.51
C GLU A 190 19.78 5.45 5.67
N ARG A 191 18.78 4.72 5.18
CA ARG A 191 18.77 3.25 5.17
C ARG A 191 19.91 2.67 4.34
N THR A 192 20.30 3.32 3.24
CA THR A 192 21.37 2.84 2.35
C THR A 192 22.77 3.10 2.91
N LEU A 193 22.91 4.08 3.81
CA LEU A 193 24.18 4.46 4.44
C LEU A 193 24.45 3.75 5.77
N SER A 194 23.44 3.11 6.37
CA SER A 194 23.52 2.38 7.64
C SER A 194 23.99 0.95 7.45
#